data_AF-A0A9E5ILH5-F1
#
_entry.id   AF-A0A9E5ILH5-F1
#
_cell.length_a   1.000
_cell.length_b   1.000
_cell.length_c   1.000
_cell.angle_alpha   90.00
_cell.angle_beta   90.00
_cell.angle_gamma   90.00
#
_symmetry.space_group_name_H-M   'P 1'
#
loop_
_entity.id
_entity.type
_entity.pdbx_description
1 polymer ?
#
loop_
_entity_poly.entity_id
_entity_poly.type
_entity_poly.pdbx_seq_one_letter_code
_entity_poly.pdbx_strand_id
1 'polypeptide(L)'
;MKSIPHRRSREVVAWLRKEDAEQKKRYRKIVQEQDALEPKRNKWVADFLERIQTRGTHIHYDQMRKVRPEEIPTKPKRKFRVVF
;
A
#
# COMPACT_ATOMS: atom_id res chain seq x y z
N MET A 1 -34.63 3.46 -16.56
CA MET A 1 -34.74 2.76 -15.26
C MET A 1 -35.45 3.70 -14.29
N LYS A 2 -36.67 3.38 -13.82
CA LYS A 2 -37.39 4.23 -12.86
C LYS A 2 -36.76 4.07 -11.48
N SER A 3 -35.96 5.04 -11.04
CA SER A 3 -35.41 5.06 -9.68
C SER A 3 -36.50 5.44 -8.69
N ILE A 4 -36.78 4.59 -7.70
CA ILE A 4 -37.66 4.94 -6.57
C ILE A 4 -36.93 5.99 -5.72
N PRO A 5 -37.51 7.18 -5.50
CA PRO A 5 -36.87 8.21 -4.68
C PRO A 5 -36.87 7.78 -3.21
N HIS A 6 -35.74 7.23 -2.75
CA HIS A 6 -35.52 6.96 -1.32
C HIS A 6 -35.12 8.24 -0.60
N ARG A 7 -36.06 8.82 0.16
CA ARG A 7 -35.75 9.92 1.09
C ARG A 7 -35.19 9.34 2.39
N ARG A 8 -33.95 9.70 2.72
CA ARG A 8 -33.34 9.36 4.02
C ARG A 8 -33.97 10.23 5.11
N SER A 9 -34.22 9.65 6.28
CA SER A 9 -34.64 10.44 7.45
C SER A 9 -33.52 11.39 7.88
N ARG A 10 -33.88 12.44 8.63
CA ARG A 10 -32.90 13.40 9.18
C ARG A 10 -31.84 12.71 10.04
N GLU A 11 -32.25 11.71 10.82
CA GLU A 11 -31.36 10.91 11.67
C GLU A 11 -30.32 10.16 10.86
N VAL A 12 -30.75 9.49 9.77
CA VAL A 12 -29.83 8.77 8.87
C VAL A 12 -28.84 9.72 8.21
N VAL A 13 -29.27 10.93 7.81
CA VAL A 13 -28.35 11.94 7.24
C VAL A 13 -27.36 12.44 8.29
N ALA A 14 -27.79 12.65 9.54
CA ALA A 14 -26.92 13.06 10.63
C ALA A 14 -25.88 11.98 10.96
N TRP A 15 -26.31 10.71 11.02
CA TRP A 15 -25.43 9.57 11.20
C TRP A 15 -24.41 9.45 10.07
N LEU A 16 -24.82 9.53 8.81
CA LEU A 16 -23.91 9.47 7.66
C LEU A 16 -22.84 10.57 7.69
N ARG A 17 -23.21 11.80 8.10
CA ARG A 17 -22.24 12.90 8.24
C ARG A 17 -21.23 12.62 9.34
N LYS A 18 -21.68 12.04 10.46
CA LYS A 18 -20.79 11.62 11.55
C LYS A 18 -19.83 10.53 11.09
N GLU A 19 -20.34 9.48 10.45
CA GLU A 19 -19.53 8.39 9.91
C GLU A 19 -18.51 8.89 8.89
N ASP A 20 -18.90 9.73 7.93
CA ASP A 20 -17.99 10.30 6.94
C ASP A 20 -16.85 11.09 7.61
N ALA A 21 -17.16 11.90 8.61
CA ALA A 21 -16.16 12.65 9.37
C ALA A 21 -15.20 11.73 10.13
N GLU A 22 -15.71 10.68 10.77
CA GLU A 22 -14.90 9.69 11.48
C GLU A 22 -14.00 8.90 10.53
N GLN A 23 -14.54 8.41 9.40
CA GLN A 23 -13.78 7.67 8.41
C GLN A 23 -12.68 8.52 7.79
N LYS A 24 -12.96 9.79 7.46
CA LYS A 24 -11.93 10.73 7.01
C LYS A 24 -10.84 10.96 8.05
N LYS A 25 -11.18 11.00 9.34
CA LYS A 25 -10.19 11.11 10.43
C LYS A 25 -9.32 9.86 10.51
N ARG A 26 -9.92 8.66 10.49
CA ARG A 26 -9.20 7.37 10.53
C ARG A 26 -8.30 7.22 9.31
N TYR A 27 -8.81 7.51 8.11
CA TYR A 27 -8.04 7.46 6.87
C TYR A 27 -6.80 8.35 6.92
N ARG A 28 -6.95 9.62 7.34
CA ARG A 28 -5.79 10.54 7.47
C ARG A 28 -4.72 10.01 8.43
N LYS A 29 -5.14 9.44 9.56
CA LYS A 29 -4.22 8.81 10.53
C LYS A 29 -3.47 7.63 9.90
N ILE A 30 -4.19 6.72 9.23
CA ILE A 30 -3.58 5.56 8.57
C ILE A 30 -2.58 6.01 7.50
N VAL A 31 -2.95 6.97 6.65
CA VAL A 31 -2.04 7.49 5.61
C VAL A 31 -0.78 8.08 6.23
N GLN A 32 -0.91 8.86 7.30
CA GLN A 32 0.25 9.44 7.99
C GLN A 32 1.16 8.35 8.58
N GLU A 33 0.61 7.35 9.26
CA GLU A 33 1.37 6.23 9.81
C GLU A 33 2.05 5.41 8.72
N GLN A 34 1.36 5.18 7.60
CA GLN A 34 1.92 4.51 6.43
C GLN A 34 3.03 5.32 5.79
N ASP A 35 2.90 6.63 5.64
CA ASP A 35 3.96 7.50 5.11
C ASP A 35 5.17 7.52 6.04
N ALA A 36 4.97 7.52 7.35
CA ALA A 36 6.06 7.44 8.34
C ALA A 36 6.89 6.15 8.23
N LEU A 37 6.32 5.06 7.70
CA LEU A 37 7.02 3.80 7.45
C LEU A 37 7.87 3.81 6.16
N GLU A 38 7.82 4.87 5.35
CA GLU A 38 8.54 4.96 4.08
C GLU A 38 10.05 4.70 4.19
N PRO A 39 10.80 5.27 5.15
CA PRO A 39 12.23 4.99 5.30
C PRO A 39 12.51 3.51 5.58
N LYS A 40 11.67 2.88 6.42
CA LYS A 40 11.77 1.47 6.78
C LYS A 40 11.52 0.57 5.56
N ARG A 41 10.47 0.86 4.79
CA ARG A 41 10.17 0.13 3.54
C ARG A 41 11.29 0.27 2.52
N ASN A 42 11.83 1.48 2.35
CA ASN A 42 12.96 1.73 1.45
C ASN A 42 14.18 0.88 1.82
N LYS A 43 14.49 0.79 3.11
CA LYS A 43 15.56 -0.08 3.60
C LYS A 43 15.29 -1.55 3.29
N TRP A 44 14.10 -2.05 3.61
CA TRP A 44 13.74 -3.45 3.35
C TRP A 44 13.83 -3.83 1.87
N VAL A 45 13.39 -2.94 0.97
CA VAL A 45 13.51 -3.16 -0.47
C VAL A 45 14.98 -3.19 -0.89
N ALA A 46 15.80 -2.25 -0.41
CA ALA A 46 17.22 -2.24 -0.72
C ALA A 46 17.93 -3.52 -0.23
N ASP A 47 17.72 -3.89 1.03
CA ASP A 47 18.29 -5.09 1.65
C ASP A 47 17.87 -6.37 0.89
N PHE A 48 16.61 -6.44 0.45
CA PHE A 48 16.12 -7.56 -0.34
C PHE A 48 16.80 -7.64 -1.72
N LEU A 49 16.86 -6.51 -2.44
CA LEU A 49 17.49 -6.45 -3.76
C LEU A 49 18.99 -6.75 -3.69
N GLU A 50 19.68 -6.35 -2.62
CA GLU A 50 21.06 -6.74 -2.37
C GLU A 50 21.17 -8.25 -2.09
N ARG A 51 20.27 -8.82 -1.28
CA ARG A 51 20.32 -10.24 -0.91
C ARG A 51 20.13 -11.17 -2.10
N ILE A 52 19.21 -10.86 -3.02
CA ILE A 52 18.98 -11.69 -4.21
C ILE A 52 20.15 -11.63 -5.21
N GLN A 53 20.98 -10.59 -5.15
CA GLN A 53 22.20 -10.46 -5.96
C GLN A 53 23.40 -11.16 -5.29
N THR A 54 23.50 -11.12 -3.96
CA THR A 54 24.65 -11.67 -3.22
C THR A 54 24.48 -13.15 -2.88
N ARG A 55 23.38 -13.49 -2.20
CA ARG A 55 23.03 -14.86 -1.78
C ARG A 55 22.34 -15.64 -2.89
N GLY A 56 21.58 -14.96 -3.73
CA GLY A 56 20.77 -15.58 -4.77
C GLY A 56 19.35 -15.91 -4.33
N THR A 57 18.54 -16.33 -5.30
CA THR A 57 17.16 -16.79 -5.12
C THR A 57 17.02 -18.21 -5.65
N HIS A 58 16.11 -18.98 -5.06
CA HIS A 58 15.77 -20.31 -5.59
C HIS A 58 15.04 -20.15 -6.92
N ILE A 59 15.55 -20.83 -7.95
CA ILE A 59 14.85 -21.03 -9.23
C ILE A 59 14.23 -22.43 -9.29
N HIS A 60 14.76 -23.35 -8.49
CA HIS A 60 14.28 -24.71 -8.29
C HIS A 60 14.58 -25.15 -6.85
N TYR A 61 14.14 -26.33 -6.43
CA TYR A 61 14.28 -26.79 -5.04
C TYR A 61 15.76 -26.84 -4.57
N ASP A 62 16.68 -27.21 -5.45
CA ASP A 62 18.11 -27.35 -5.21
C ASP A 62 18.96 -26.30 -5.94
N GLN A 63 18.37 -25.58 -6.89
CA GLN A 63 19.11 -24.61 -7.72
C GLN A 63 18.85 -23.18 -7.26
N MET A 64 19.93 -22.50 -6.90
CA MET A 64 19.95 -21.07 -6.62
C MET A 64 20.64 -20.30 -7.73
N ARG A 65 20.08 -19.14 -8.08
CA ARG A 65 20.66 -18.20 -9.04
C ARG A 65 20.81 -16.82 -8.42
N LYS A 66 21.97 -16.19 -8.61
CA LYS A 66 22.15 -14.78 -8.30
C LYS A 66 21.49 -13.93 -9.39
N VAL A 67 20.66 -12.99 -8.99
CA VAL A 67 20.02 -12.05 -9.92
C VAL A 67 21.10 -11.09 -10.41
N ARG A 68 21.16 -10.84 -11.72
CA ARG A 68 22.14 -9.91 -12.28
C ARG A 68 21.69 -8.45 -12.08
N PRO A 69 22.60 -7.48 -12.02
CA PRO A 69 22.25 -6.08 -11.83
C PRO A 69 21.27 -5.52 -12.87
N GLU A 70 21.35 -6.00 -14.12
CA GLU A 70 20.47 -5.54 -15.22
C GLU A 70 19.02 -6.00 -15.05
N GLU A 71 18.78 -7.03 -14.24
CA GLU A 71 17.46 -7.57 -13.96
C GLU A 71 16.78 -6.86 -12.77
N ILE A 72 17.51 -6.00 -12.07
CA ILE A 72 16.99 -5.26 -10.92
C ILE A 72 16.16 -4.08 -11.40
N PRO A 73 14.90 -3.94 -10.93
CA PRO A 73 14.06 -2.83 -11.33
C PRO A 73 14.61 -1.50 -10.79
N THR A 74 14.56 -0.46 -11.63
CA THR A 74 14.86 0.90 -11.19
C THR A 74 13.81 1.36 -10.18
N LYS A 75 14.25 1.93 -9.06
CA LYS A 75 13.35 2.45 -8.03
C LYS A 75 12.43 3.53 -8.65
N PRO A 76 11.09 3.36 -8.57
CA PRO A 76 10.18 4.34 -9.10
C PRO A 76 10.22 5.63 -8.26
N LYS A 77 10.03 6.80 -8.91
CA LYS A 77 10.04 8.12 -8.24
C LYS A 77 8.78 8.41 -7.42
N ARG A 78 7.73 7.59 -7.56
CA ARG A 78 6.46 7.76 -6.84
C ARG A 78 6.55 7.16 -5.43
N LYS A 79 5.78 7.72 -4.50
CA LYS A 79 5.58 7.13 -3.17
C LYS A 79 4.89 5.77 -3.28
N PHE A 80 5.13 4.91 -2.30
CA PHE A 80 4.33 3.71 -2.10
C PHE A 80 2.87 4.12 -1.85
N ARG A 81 1.95 3.59 -2.65
CA ARG A 81 0.52 3.80 -2.46
C ARG A 81 -0.04 2.58 -1.73
N VAL A 82 -0.68 2.80 -0.60
CA VAL A 82 -1.53 1.79 0.02
C VAL A 82 -2.91 1.93 -0.61
N VAL A 83 -3.37 0.88 -1.28
CA VAL A 83 -4.73 0.79 -1.82
C VAL A 83 -5.53 -0.06 -0.82
N PHE A 84 -6.61 0.50 -0.28
CA PHE A 84 -7.52 -0.14 0.67
C PHE A 84 -8.82 -0.50 -0.02
#